data_AF-A0A4S1WA00-F1
#
_entry.id   AF-A0A4S1WA00-F1
#
_cell.length_a   1.000
_cell.length_b   1.000
_cell.length_c   1.000
_cell.angle_alpha   90.00
_cell.angle_beta   90.00
_cell.angle_gamma   90.00
#
_symmetry.space_group_name_H-M   'P 1'
#
loop_
_entity.id
_entity.type
_entity.pdbx_description
1 polymer ?
#
loop_
_entity_poly.entity_id
_entity_poly.type
_entity_poly.pdbx_seq_one_letter_code
_entity_poly.pdbx_strand_id
1 'polypeptide(L)'
;MVDPIGNKAGAVADRRIAPVAPTAPVETVKAASNEVAPVQSTAAALSGEMAAKPPVDAERVAKIRKAIEDGRFPIYPTTIADRLLALKLEWSPNDPA
;
A
#
# COMPACT_ATOMS: atom_id res chain seq x y z
N MET A 1 25.43 -40.77 36.78
CA MET A 1 26.62 -40.14 36.16
C MET A 1 26.94 -40.99 34.94
N VAL A 2 26.83 -40.45 33.74
CA VAL A 2 26.83 -41.20 32.46
C VAL A 2 28.26 -41.22 31.90
N ASP A 3 28.79 -42.40 31.56
CA ASP A 3 30.11 -42.56 30.95
C ASP A 3 30.10 -42.13 29.46
N PRO A 4 31.19 -41.52 28.95
CA PRO A 4 31.27 -41.10 27.57
C PRO A 4 31.54 -42.30 26.64
N ILE A 5 30.72 -42.44 25.60
CA ILE A 5 31.01 -43.36 24.50
C ILE A 5 32.12 -42.73 23.64
N GLY A 6 33.36 -43.09 23.96
CA GLY A 6 34.51 -42.89 23.11
C GLY A 6 34.34 -43.66 21.79
N ASN A 7 34.54 -42.95 20.70
CA ASN A 7 34.57 -43.46 19.32
C ASN A 7 35.67 -44.51 19.16
N LYS A 8 35.31 -45.79 19.26
CA LYS A 8 36.21 -46.87 18.82
C LYS A 8 36.48 -46.71 17.32
N ALA A 9 37.70 -46.29 16.99
CA ALA A 9 38.25 -46.36 15.65
C ALA A 9 38.39 -47.84 15.26
N GLY A 10 37.32 -48.37 14.67
CA GLY A 10 37.36 -49.65 13.97
C GLY A 10 38.24 -49.49 12.74
N ALA A 11 39.29 -50.31 12.66
CA ALA A 11 40.17 -50.41 11.53
C ALA A 11 39.39 -50.67 10.24
N VAL A 12 39.29 -49.66 9.37
CA VAL A 12 38.93 -49.86 7.97
C VAL A 12 40.22 -49.79 7.18
N ALA A 13 40.85 -50.97 7.05
CA ALA A 13 41.86 -51.18 6.04
C ALA A 13 41.22 -51.01 4.66
N ASP A 14 41.91 -50.25 3.80
CA ASP A 14 41.77 -50.22 2.35
C ASP A 14 40.45 -49.67 1.76
N ARG A 15 40.26 -48.34 1.89
CA ARG A 15 39.42 -47.61 0.93
C ARG A 15 40.28 -46.58 0.21
N ARG A 16 40.86 -46.96 -0.92
CA ARG A 16 41.56 -46.04 -1.82
C ARG A 16 40.54 -45.06 -2.41
N ILE A 17 40.60 -43.81 -1.97
CA ILE A 17 39.80 -42.72 -2.53
C ILE A 17 40.55 -42.24 -3.78
N ALA A 18 39.95 -42.42 -4.95
CA ALA A 18 40.47 -41.82 -6.18
C ALA A 18 40.18 -40.30 -6.15
N PRO A 19 41.14 -39.44 -6.54
CA PRO A 19 40.90 -38.00 -6.55
C PRO A 19 39.95 -37.62 -7.70
N VAL A 20 38.96 -36.78 -7.39
CA VAL A 20 38.04 -36.18 -8.37
C VAL A 20 38.61 -34.83 -8.80
N ALA A 21 38.68 -34.59 -10.11
CA ALA A 21 39.19 -33.34 -10.66
C ALA A 21 38.25 -32.15 -10.38
N PRO A 22 38.77 -30.93 -10.13
CA PRO A 22 37.93 -29.77 -9.86
C PRO A 22 37.24 -29.26 -11.13
N THR A 23 35.95 -28.94 -11.02
CA THR A 23 35.15 -28.32 -12.09
C THR A 23 35.43 -26.81 -12.17
N ALA A 24 35.44 -26.26 -13.37
CA ALA A 24 35.73 -24.84 -13.63
C ALA A 24 34.72 -23.88 -12.98
N PRO A 25 35.13 -22.66 -12.59
CA PRO A 25 34.24 -21.68 -11.96
C PRO A 25 33.25 -21.09 -12.98
N VAL A 26 32.01 -20.87 -12.52
CA VAL A 26 30.95 -20.23 -13.29
C VAL A 26 31.12 -18.72 -13.24
N GLU A 27 31.09 -18.06 -14.39
CA GLU A 27 31.17 -16.59 -14.50
C GLU A 27 30.01 -15.91 -13.79
N THR A 28 30.31 -14.83 -13.07
CA THR A 28 29.33 -14.00 -12.39
C THR A 28 28.67 -13.05 -13.38
N VAL A 29 27.34 -13.14 -13.49
CA VAL A 29 26.54 -12.19 -14.29
C VAL A 29 26.52 -10.85 -13.58
N LYS A 30 26.95 -9.80 -14.30
CA LYS A 30 26.93 -8.40 -13.84
C LYS A 30 25.49 -7.99 -13.56
N ALA A 31 25.21 -7.54 -12.34
CA ALA A 31 23.90 -7.01 -11.96
C ALA A 31 23.56 -5.78 -12.83
N ALA A 32 22.51 -5.90 -13.64
CA ALA A 32 21.90 -4.73 -14.25
C ALA A 32 21.27 -3.88 -13.16
N SER A 33 21.63 -2.60 -13.10
CA SER A 33 20.98 -1.60 -12.27
C SER A 33 19.51 -1.50 -12.67
N ASN A 34 18.65 -2.07 -11.84
CA ASN A 34 17.21 -2.02 -12.00
C ASN A 34 16.72 -0.64 -11.52
N GLU A 35 16.76 0.36 -12.40
CA GLU A 35 15.90 1.54 -12.23
C GLU A 35 14.46 1.13 -12.58
N VAL A 36 13.81 0.51 -11.60
CA VAL A 36 12.39 0.19 -11.67
C VAL A 36 11.65 1.50 -11.44
N ALA A 37 11.15 2.10 -12.53
CA ALA A 37 10.12 3.11 -12.43
C ALA A 37 8.99 2.55 -11.53
N PRO A 38 8.45 3.32 -10.56
CA PRO A 38 7.38 2.83 -9.72
C PRO A 38 6.18 2.52 -10.63
N VAL A 39 5.94 1.23 -10.85
CA VAL A 39 4.72 0.76 -11.50
C VAL A 39 3.59 1.11 -10.54
N GLN A 40 2.94 2.24 -10.77
CA GLN A 40 1.73 2.59 -10.03
C GLN A 40 0.76 1.42 -10.22
N SER A 41 0.39 0.80 -9.10
CA SER A 41 -0.62 -0.24 -9.14
C SER A 41 -1.91 0.37 -9.71
N THR A 42 -2.64 -0.40 -10.49
CA THR A 42 -3.95 0.01 -11.02
C THR A 42 -4.89 0.44 -9.88
N ALA A 43 -4.72 -0.13 -8.69
CA ALA A 43 -5.41 0.28 -7.47
C ALA A 43 -5.02 1.69 -6.99
N ALA A 44 -3.74 2.08 -7.08
CA ALA A 44 -3.29 3.44 -6.73
C ALA A 44 -3.80 4.49 -7.72
N ALA A 45 -3.83 4.16 -9.02
CA ALA A 45 -4.42 5.01 -10.05
C ALA A 45 -5.94 5.17 -9.84
N LEU A 46 -6.66 4.06 -9.59
CA LEU A 46 -8.09 4.09 -9.31
C LEU A 46 -8.42 4.88 -8.04
N SER A 47 -7.61 4.73 -6.99
CA SER A 47 -7.78 5.50 -5.75
C SER A 47 -7.55 7.00 -5.97
N GLY A 48 -6.56 7.36 -6.80
CA GLY A 48 -6.32 8.75 -7.21
C GLY A 48 -7.47 9.33 -8.04
N GLU A 49 -8.05 8.56 -8.95
CA GLU A 49 -9.21 8.96 -9.77
C GLU A 49 -10.49 9.12 -8.93
N MET A 50 -10.70 8.25 -7.94
CA MET A 50 -11.80 8.36 -6.98
C MET A 50 -11.62 9.56 -6.04
N ALA A 51 -10.39 9.91 -5.67
CA ALA A 51 -10.09 11.12 -4.89
C ALA A 51 -10.23 12.40 -5.73
N ALA A 52 -10.07 12.32 -7.05
CA ALA A 52 -10.15 13.47 -7.95
C ALA A 52 -11.58 14.02 -8.12
N LYS A 53 -12.62 13.27 -7.75
CA LYS A 53 -14.00 13.74 -7.70
C LYS A 53 -14.53 13.61 -6.28
N PRO A 54 -14.85 14.72 -5.58
CA PRO A 54 -15.61 14.63 -4.35
C PRO A 54 -16.89 13.81 -4.61
N PRO A 55 -17.30 12.91 -3.71
CA PRO A 55 -18.53 12.14 -3.87
C PRO A 55 -19.73 13.08 -3.73
N VAL A 56 -20.10 13.76 -4.81
CA VAL A 56 -21.26 14.65 -4.86
C VAL A 56 -22.51 13.80 -5.12
N ASP A 57 -23.44 13.86 -4.18
CA ASP A 57 -24.78 13.28 -4.34
C ASP A 57 -25.62 14.14 -5.29
N ALA A 58 -25.76 13.69 -6.53
CA ALA A 58 -26.50 14.38 -7.58
C ALA A 58 -28.01 14.45 -7.30
N GLU A 59 -28.60 13.44 -6.66
CA GLU A 59 -30.01 13.41 -6.32
C GLU A 59 -30.33 14.46 -5.25
N ARG A 60 -29.47 14.55 -4.23
CA ARG A 60 -29.56 15.58 -3.19
C ARG A 60 -29.46 16.98 -3.78
N VAL A 61 -28.53 17.21 -4.71
CA VAL A 61 -28.40 18.51 -5.40
C VAL A 61 -29.67 18.85 -6.17
N ALA A 62 -30.25 17.91 -6.91
CA ALA A 62 -31.49 18.13 -7.66
C ALA A 62 -32.67 18.48 -6.73
N LYS A 63 -32.80 17.79 -5.60
CA LYS A 63 -33.84 18.05 -4.60
C LYS A 63 -33.70 19.44 -3.96
N ILE A 64 -32.49 19.82 -3.59
CA ILE A 64 -32.21 21.16 -3.02
C ILE A 64 -32.51 22.25 -4.06
N ARG A 65 -32.11 22.06 -5.32
CA ARG A 65 -32.40 23.01 -6.40
C ARG A 65 -33.90 23.26 -6.56
N LYS A 66 -34.70 22.20 -6.62
CA LYS A 66 -36.17 22.33 -6.65
C LYS A 66 -36.73 23.06 -5.44
N ALA A 67 -36.24 22.77 -4.23
CA ALA A 67 -36.70 23.44 -3.02
C ALA A 67 -36.38 24.95 -3.01
N ILE A 68 -35.27 25.35 -3.64
CA ILE A 68 -34.90 26.76 -3.81
C ILE A 68 -35.82 27.44 -4.85
N GLU A 69 -36.07 26.79 -5.99
CA GLU A 69 -37.00 27.27 -7.02
C GLU A 69 -38.41 27.46 -6.46
N ASP A 70 -38.88 26.52 -5.63
CA ASP A 70 -40.18 26.58 -4.94
C ASP A 70 -40.22 27.64 -3.81
N GLY A 71 -39.10 28.26 -3.45
CA GLY A 71 -39.00 29.21 -2.33
C GLY A 71 -39.18 28.58 -0.94
N ARG A 72 -39.12 27.25 -0.84
CA ARG A 72 -39.33 26.49 0.41
C ARG A 72 -38.04 26.11 1.13
N PHE A 73 -36.89 26.40 0.52
CA PHE A 73 -35.60 26.18 1.16
C PHE A 73 -35.35 27.28 2.21
N PRO A 74 -35.27 26.95 3.51
CA PRO A 74 -35.10 27.96 4.55
C PRO A 74 -33.68 28.51 4.53
N ILE A 75 -33.55 29.84 4.53
CA ILE A 75 -32.26 30.54 4.55
C ILE A 75 -32.11 31.22 5.91
N TYR A 76 -31.10 30.80 6.67
CA TYR A 76 -30.78 31.38 7.98
C TYR A 76 -29.43 32.10 7.93
N PRO A 77 -29.36 33.40 8.25
CA PRO A 77 -28.10 34.16 8.23
C PRO A 77 -26.99 33.53 9.08
N THR A 78 -27.33 32.94 10.22
CA THR A 78 -26.40 32.24 11.11
C THR A 78 -25.75 31.05 10.41
N THR A 79 -26.55 30.21 9.74
CA THR A 79 -26.03 29.04 9.01
C THR A 79 -25.10 29.43 7.86
N ILE A 80 -25.33 30.59 7.22
CA ILE A 80 -24.42 31.10 6.19
C ILE A 80 -23.09 31.51 6.82
N ALA A 81 -23.13 32.27 7.92
CA ALA A 81 -21.93 32.69 8.63
C ALA A 81 -21.08 31.50 9.08
N ASP A 82 -21.70 30.46 9.65
CA ASP A 82 -21.00 29.25 10.08
C ASP A 82 -20.32 28.52 8.91
N ARG A 83 -20.99 28.46 7.75
CA ARG A 83 -20.41 27.83 6.53
C ARG A 83 -19.26 28.65 5.94
N LEU A 84 -19.35 29.98 5.99
CA LEU A 84 -18.24 30.86 5.59
C LEU A 84 -17.03 30.71 6.51
N LEU A 85 -17.27 30.61 7.83
CA LEU A 85 -16.21 30.37 8.80
C LEU A 85 -15.58 28.99 8.63
N ALA A 86 -16.38 27.94 8.44
CA ALA A 86 -15.88 26.59 8.15
C ALA A 86 -15.00 26.56 6.91
N LEU A 87 -15.41 27.23 5.82
CA LEU A 87 -14.61 27.35 4.61
C LEU A 87 -13.28 28.08 4.86
N LYS A 88 -13.31 29.17 5.63
CA LYS A 88 -12.10 29.94 5.99
C LYS A 88 -11.12 29.11 6.83
N LEU A 89 -11.61 28.20 7.66
CA LEU A 89 -10.82 27.35 8.54
C LEU A 89 -10.48 25.99 7.92
N GLU A 90 -10.81 25.77 6.63
CA GLU A 90 -10.69 24.47 5.93
C GLU A 90 -11.35 23.31 6.69
N TRP A 91 -12.35 23.62 7.50
CA TRP A 91 -13.02 22.66 8.36
C TRP A 91 -14.18 21.99 7.61
N SER A 92 -14.11 20.66 7.50
CA SER A 92 -15.22 19.84 7.02
C SER A 92 -16.07 19.35 8.20
N PRO A 93 -17.31 19.83 8.39
CA PRO A 93 -18.15 19.40 9.51
C PRO A 93 -18.68 17.95 9.39
N ASN A 94 -18.38 17.24 8.29
CA ASN A 94 -18.78 15.86 8.06
C ASN A 94 -17.59 14.87 8.05
N ASP A 95 -16.43 15.28 8.56
CA ASP A 95 -15.28 14.38 8.68
C ASP A 95 -15.53 13.35 9.79
N PRO A 96 -15.46 12.03 9.52
CA PRO A 96 -15.51 11.03 10.58
C PRO A 96 -14.29 11.17 11.50
N ALA A 97 -14.52 11.28 12.81
CA ALA A 97 -13.48 11.34 13.84
C ALA A 97 -12.66 10.05 13.95
#